data_AF-C4YQ82-F1
#
_entry.id   AF-C4YQ82-F1
#
_cell.length_a   1.000
_cell.length_b   1.000
_cell.length_c   1.000
_cell.angle_alpha   90.00
_cell.angle_beta   90.00
_cell.angle_gamma   90.00
#
_symmetry.space_group_name_H-M   'P 1'
#
loop_
_entity.id
_entity.type
_entity.pdbx_description
1 polymer ?
#
loop_
_entity_poly.entity_id
_entity_poly.type
_entity_poly.pdbx_seq_one_letter_code
_entity_poly.pdbx_strand_id
1 'polypeptide(L)'
;MALLINSVAKHVAPFATKAVVKIITKAINNGYYKHEWYLNFQYLEDRLAQNGTGFFVGNKLTGADVILSFPVYENVFDNPGGVREICGEKRDLRKVYPHLAKWSRMIKNNPTYKRVTEMMNEEVEDLIAMNPRFDYGKEK
;
A
#
# COMPACT_ATOMS: atom_id res chain seq x y z
N MET A 1 5.29 5.21 -1.22
CA MET A 1 5.75 6.22 -2.21
C MET A 1 6.32 5.61 -3.49
N ALA A 2 7.28 4.68 -3.45
CA ALA A 2 7.88 4.11 -4.67
C ALA A 2 6.90 3.32 -5.57
N LEU A 3 5.88 2.67 -5.00
CA LEU A 3 4.86 1.93 -5.76
C LEU A 3 4.04 2.84 -6.69
N LEU A 4 3.79 4.09 -6.28
CA LEU A 4 3.00 5.06 -7.07
C LEU A 4 3.81 5.61 -8.26
N ILE A 5 5.09 5.94 -8.06
CA ILE A 5 6.00 6.45 -9.11
C ILE A 5 6.08 5.48 -10.29
N ASN A 6 6.04 4.19 -9.98
CA ASN A 6 6.19 3.11 -10.93
C ASN A 6 4.94 2.87 -11.82
N SER A 7 3.74 3.20 -11.30
CA SER A 7 2.49 3.13 -12.06
C SER A 7 2.39 4.26 -13.10
N VAL A 8 2.77 5.49 -12.70
CA VAL A 8 2.67 6.68 -13.56
C VAL A 8 3.64 6.62 -14.75
N ALA A 9 4.87 6.13 -14.56
CA ALA A 9 5.88 6.08 -15.62
C ALA A 9 5.47 5.19 -16.82
N LYS A 10 4.71 4.12 -16.58
CA LYS A 10 4.20 3.24 -17.66
C LYS A 10 3.07 3.89 -18.46
N HIS A 11 2.25 4.73 -17.82
CA HIS A 11 1.07 5.32 -18.44
C HIS A 11 1.38 6.55 -19.28
N VAL A 12 2.46 7.27 -19.00
CA VAL A 12 2.83 8.54 -19.64
C VAL A 12 3.75 8.37 -20.87
N ALA A 13 4.28 7.16 -21.13
CA ALA A 13 5.26 6.95 -22.20
C ALA A 13 4.63 6.93 -23.62
N PRO A 14 5.10 7.78 -24.57
CA PRO A 14 4.67 7.77 -25.97
C PRO A 14 4.90 6.40 -26.64
N PHE A 15 4.06 6.03 -27.62
CA PHE A 15 4.05 4.68 -28.24
C PHE A 15 5.44 4.17 -28.68
N ALA A 16 6.27 5.05 -29.26
CA ALA A 16 7.60 4.70 -29.74
C ALA A 16 8.62 4.35 -28.63
N THR A 17 8.47 4.91 -27.42
CA THR A 17 9.43 4.69 -26.31
C THR A 17 8.92 3.69 -25.28
N LYS A 18 7.67 3.21 -25.39
CA LYS A 18 7.04 2.25 -24.46
C LYS A 18 7.91 1.02 -24.19
N ALA A 19 8.58 0.45 -25.19
CA ALA A 19 9.42 -0.74 -25.01
C ALA A 19 10.67 -0.45 -24.16
N VAL A 20 11.36 0.65 -24.42
CA VAL A 20 12.57 1.06 -23.70
C VAL A 20 12.24 1.48 -22.28
N VAL A 21 11.18 2.29 -22.10
CA VAL A 21 10.68 2.67 -20.77
C VAL A 21 10.27 1.43 -19.98
N LYS A 22 9.55 0.48 -20.58
CA LYS A 22 9.19 -0.79 -19.92
C LYS A 22 10.41 -1.59 -19.47
N ILE A 23 11.51 -1.57 -20.21
CA ILE A 23 12.77 -2.25 -19.83
C ILE A 23 13.44 -1.53 -18.65
N ILE A 24 13.60 -0.21 -18.73
CA ILE A 24 14.22 0.60 -17.66
C ILE A 24 13.41 0.52 -16.37
N THR A 25 12.10 0.70 -16.45
CA THR A 25 11.18 0.57 -15.32
C THR A 25 11.22 -0.86 -14.74
N LYS A 26 11.30 -1.89 -15.58
CA LYS A 26 11.45 -3.29 -15.12
C LYS A 26 12.79 -3.54 -14.42
N ALA A 27 13.87 -2.94 -14.88
CA ALA A 27 15.20 -3.06 -14.26
C ALA A 27 15.26 -2.36 -12.90
N ILE A 28 14.75 -1.13 -12.80
CA ILE A 28 14.64 -0.37 -11.55
C ILE A 28 13.76 -1.10 -10.53
N ASN A 29 12.63 -1.68 -10.97
CA ASN A 29 11.76 -2.49 -10.13
C ASN A 29 12.41 -3.77 -9.60
N ASN A 30 13.13 -4.48 -10.47
CA ASN A 30 13.73 -5.75 -10.11
C ASN A 30 15.00 -5.60 -9.26
N GLY A 31 15.79 -4.55 -9.48
CA GLY A 31 17.12 -4.43 -8.88
C GLY A 31 17.13 -3.86 -7.45
N TYR A 32 16.22 -2.95 -7.12
CA TYR A 32 16.24 -2.24 -5.83
C TYR A 32 14.90 -2.32 -5.10
N TYR A 33 13.80 -1.99 -5.77
CA TYR A 33 12.52 -1.85 -5.08
C TYR A 33 11.94 -3.17 -4.59
N LYS A 34 12.05 -4.24 -5.37
CA LYS A 34 11.49 -5.53 -4.99
C LYS A 34 12.23 -6.18 -3.82
N HIS A 35 13.56 -6.10 -3.81
CA HIS A 35 14.38 -6.63 -2.73
C HIS A 35 14.12 -5.90 -1.41
N GLU A 36 14.24 -4.56 -1.43
CA GLU A 36 13.97 -3.73 -0.25
C GLU A 36 12.54 -3.89 0.24
N TRP A 37 11.57 -4.01 -0.66
CA TRP A 37 10.18 -4.26 -0.28
C TRP A 37 10.03 -5.58 0.49
N TYR A 38 10.66 -6.66 0.05
CA TYR A 38 10.65 -7.93 0.79
C TYR A 38 11.36 -7.84 2.14
N LEU A 39 12.50 -7.15 2.22
CA LEU A 39 13.20 -6.96 3.50
C LEU A 39 12.33 -6.20 4.50
N ASN A 40 11.70 -5.11 4.05
CA ASN A 40 10.79 -4.33 4.89
C ASN A 40 9.55 -5.14 5.30
N PHE A 41 8.95 -5.90 4.38
CA PHE A 41 7.80 -6.75 4.70
C PHE A 41 8.17 -7.88 5.65
N GLN A 42 9.33 -8.50 5.47
CA GLN A 42 9.83 -9.51 6.41
C GLN A 42 10.07 -8.91 7.79
N TYR A 43 10.71 -7.75 7.86
CA TYR A 43 10.91 -7.04 9.12
C TYR A 43 9.58 -6.77 9.84
N LEU A 44 8.57 -6.24 9.12
CA LEU A 44 7.26 -5.96 9.70
C LEU A 44 6.53 -7.24 10.15
N GLU A 45 6.61 -8.32 9.37
CA GLU A 45 6.09 -9.63 9.73
C GLU A 45 6.72 -10.14 11.04
N ASP A 46 8.05 -10.09 11.12
CA ASP A 46 8.81 -10.52 12.29
C ASP A 46 8.50 -9.64 13.51
N ARG A 47 8.31 -8.33 13.33
CA ARG A 47 7.93 -7.42 14.41
C ARG A 47 6.56 -7.74 14.99
N LEU A 48 5.57 -8.06 14.15
CA LEU A 48 4.26 -8.49 14.63
C LEU A 48 4.33 -9.83 15.37
N ALA A 49 5.12 -10.77 14.84
CA ALA A 49 5.35 -12.06 15.49
C ALA A 49 6.04 -11.90 16.87
N GLN A 50 7.07 -11.06 16.94
CA GLN A 50 7.81 -10.78 18.18
C GLN A 50 6.98 -10.04 19.22
N ASN A 51 6.18 -9.04 18.81
CA ASN A 51 5.36 -8.28 19.76
C ASN A 51 4.20 -9.12 20.32
N GLY A 52 3.60 -10.00 19.51
CA GLY A 52 2.59 -10.97 19.95
C GLY A 52 1.22 -10.38 20.34
N THR A 53 1.09 -9.05 20.44
CA THR A 53 -0.15 -8.36 20.82
C THR A 53 -1.11 -8.16 19.65
N GLY A 54 -0.63 -8.33 18.42
CA GLY A 54 -1.36 -8.04 17.20
C GLY A 54 -1.23 -6.59 16.71
N PHE A 55 -0.53 -5.71 17.42
CA PHE A 55 -0.20 -4.34 16.98
C PHE A 55 1.31 -4.20 16.74
N PHE A 56 1.74 -3.17 15.99
CA PHE A 56 3.18 -2.94 15.78
C PHE A 56 3.92 -2.41 17.02
N VAL A 57 3.23 -1.64 17.86
CA VAL A 57 3.80 -1.02 19.07
C VAL A 57 2.83 -1.21 20.23
N GLY A 58 3.33 -1.77 21.34
CA GLY A 58 2.51 -2.00 22.54
C GLY A 58 1.36 -2.98 22.27
N ASN A 59 0.22 -2.77 22.91
CA ASN A 59 -0.93 -3.68 22.90
C ASN A 59 -2.26 -3.05 22.44
N LYS A 60 -2.20 -1.87 21.81
CA LYS A 60 -3.37 -1.15 21.31
C LYS A 60 -3.04 -0.44 20.01
N LEU A 61 -4.07 0.04 19.31
CA LEU A 61 -3.92 0.83 18.09
C LEU A 61 -3.06 2.07 18.37
N THR A 62 -2.00 2.26 17.58
CA THR A 62 -1.12 3.42 17.65
C THR A 62 -0.97 4.11 16.29
N GLY A 63 -0.32 5.26 16.27
CA GLY A 63 0.05 5.93 15.02
C GLY A 63 0.88 5.05 14.09
N ALA A 64 1.65 4.08 14.61
CA ALA A 64 2.39 3.14 13.76
C ALA A 64 1.44 2.28 12.91
N ASP A 65 0.34 1.79 13.51
CA ASP A 65 -0.66 0.99 12.81
C ASP A 65 -1.44 1.83 11.78
N VAL A 66 -1.74 3.09 12.11
CA VAL A 66 -2.41 4.03 11.21
C VAL A 66 -1.51 4.39 10.02
N ILE A 67 -0.23 4.66 10.23
CA ILE A 67 0.71 4.98 9.15
C ILE A 67 0.92 3.76 8.24
N LEU A 68 1.01 2.56 8.82
CA LEU A 68 1.27 1.33 8.08
C LEU A 68 0.03 0.76 7.40
N SER A 69 -1.19 1.19 7.77
CA SER A 69 -2.44 0.71 7.14
C SER A 69 -2.44 0.95 5.63
N PHE A 70 -1.99 2.11 5.19
CA PHE A 70 -1.93 2.45 3.77
C PHE A 70 -0.93 1.60 2.98
N PRO A 71 0.39 1.57 3.30
CA PRO A 71 1.37 0.83 2.52
C PRO A 71 1.26 -0.70 2.66
N VAL A 72 0.67 -1.22 3.74
CA VAL A 72 0.58 -2.66 4.01
C VAL A 72 -0.84 -3.19 3.78
N TYR A 73 -1.83 -2.70 4.51
CA TYR A 73 -3.19 -3.22 4.37
C TYR A 73 -3.79 -2.85 3.02
N GLU A 74 -3.94 -1.56 2.72
CA GLU A 74 -4.69 -1.10 1.54
C GLU A 74 -3.96 -1.43 0.24
N ASN A 75 -2.67 -1.07 0.14
CA ASN A 75 -1.91 -1.25 -1.09
C ASN A 75 -1.46 -2.69 -1.37
N VAL A 76 -1.50 -3.59 -0.37
CA VAL A 76 -1.01 -4.97 -0.54
C VAL A 76 -2.09 -6.01 -0.29
N PHE A 77 -2.70 -6.03 0.90
CA PHE A 77 -3.63 -7.10 1.26
C PHE A 77 -5.06 -6.89 0.75
N ASP A 78 -5.48 -5.63 0.55
CA ASP A 78 -6.76 -5.26 -0.09
C ASP A 78 -6.62 -5.02 -1.60
N ASN A 79 -5.39 -4.85 -2.12
CA ASN A 79 -5.10 -4.67 -3.55
C ASN A 79 -4.15 -5.72 -4.15
N PRO A 80 -4.53 -7.02 -4.18
CA PRO A 80 -3.69 -8.06 -4.76
C PRO A 80 -3.45 -7.87 -6.27
N GLY A 81 -4.35 -7.19 -6.98
CA GLY A 81 -4.22 -6.88 -8.41
C GLY A 81 -3.07 -5.91 -8.67
N GLY A 82 -3.03 -4.79 -7.94
CA GLY A 82 -1.97 -3.79 -8.05
C GLY A 82 -0.60 -4.35 -7.69
N VAL A 83 -0.49 -5.18 -6.66
CA VAL A 83 0.78 -5.83 -6.29
C VAL A 83 1.29 -6.73 -7.41
N ARG A 84 0.41 -7.53 -8.03
CA ARG A 84 0.78 -8.39 -9.15
C ARG A 84 1.27 -7.57 -10.35
N GLU A 85 0.62 -6.45 -10.64
CA GLU A 85 1.01 -5.56 -11.74
C GLU A 85 2.34 -4.85 -11.50
N ILE A 86 2.56 -4.35 -10.29
CA ILE A 86 3.70 -3.51 -9.93
C ILE A 86 4.94 -4.36 -9.63
N CYS A 87 4.79 -5.41 -8.81
CA CYS A 87 5.89 -6.22 -8.30
C CYS A 87 6.07 -7.55 -9.05
N GLY A 88 5.12 -7.92 -9.92
CA GLY A 88 5.12 -9.23 -10.59
C GLY A 88 5.04 -10.39 -9.59
N GLU A 89 4.49 -10.15 -8.41
CA GLU A 89 4.35 -11.18 -7.37
C GLU A 89 3.30 -12.20 -7.79
N LYS A 90 3.66 -13.48 -7.69
CA LYS A 90 2.80 -14.62 -8.06
C LYS A 90 2.40 -15.45 -6.85
N ARG A 91 3.10 -15.30 -5.72
CA ARG A 91 2.81 -16.00 -4.48
C ARG A 91 1.60 -15.38 -3.80
N ASP A 92 0.89 -16.20 -3.05
CA ASP A 92 -0.14 -15.72 -2.14
C ASP A 92 0.51 -15.06 -0.93
N LEU A 93 0.56 -13.73 -0.94
CA LEU A 93 1.19 -12.94 0.12
C LEU A 93 0.55 -13.15 1.49
N ARG A 94 -0.69 -13.62 1.57
CA ARG A 94 -1.34 -13.96 2.85
C ARG A 94 -0.73 -15.21 3.48
N LYS A 95 -0.14 -16.09 2.67
CA LYS A 95 0.60 -17.27 3.14
C LYS A 95 2.07 -16.96 3.42
N VAL A 96 2.65 -16.02 2.66
CA VAL A 96 4.05 -15.59 2.88
C VAL A 96 4.16 -14.75 4.15
N TYR A 97 3.19 -13.89 4.41
CA TYR A 97 3.17 -12.95 5.54
C TYR A 97 1.88 -13.09 6.37
N PRO A 98 1.69 -14.21 7.08
CA PRO A 98 0.45 -14.50 7.80
C PRO A 98 0.13 -13.53 8.95
N HIS A 99 1.13 -12.99 9.65
CA HIS A 99 0.91 -12.04 10.74
C HIS A 99 0.46 -10.69 10.20
N LEU A 100 1.09 -10.19 9.13
CA LEU A 100 0.64 -8.99 8.43
C LEU A 100 -0.76 -9.17 7.87
N ALA A 101 -1.08 -10.33 7.27
CA ALA A 101 -2.43 -10.61 6.78
C ALA A 101 -3.48 -10.66 7.90
N LYS A 102 -3.11 -11.14 9.10
CA LYS A 102 -3.97 -11.11 10.28
C LYS A 102 -4.14 -9.68 10.80
N TRP A 103 -3.05 -8.93 10.92
CA TRP A 103 -3.05 -7.53 11.32
C TRP A 103 -3.89 -6.67 10.37
N SER A 104 -3.75 -6.83 9.05
CA SER A 104 -4.55 -6.08 8.07
C SER A 104 -6.05 -6.33 8.22
N ARG A 105 -6.45 -7.58 8.49
CA ARG A 105 -7.86 -7.90 8.79
C ARG A 105 -8.33 -7.28 10.11
N MET A 106 -7.46 -7.23 11.12
CA MET A 106 -7.77 -6.58 12.39
C MET A 106 -7.96 -5.07 12.21
N ILE A 107 -7.05 -4.40 11.50
CA ILE A 107 -7.12 -2.94 11.23
C ILE A 107 -8.36 -2.59 10.40
N LYS A 108 -8.64 -3.35 9.33
CA LYS A 108 -9.87 -3.16 8.52
C LYS A 108 -11.15 -3.16 9.35
N ASN A 109 -11.18 -3.99 10.40
CA ASN A 109 -12.35 -4.14 11.27
C ASN A 109 -12.30 -3.28 12.54
N ASN A 110 -11.23 -2.49 12.74
CA ASN A 110 -11.08 -1.65 13.92
C ASN A 110 -12.02 -0.42 13.82
N PRO A 111 -12.94 -0.21 14.78
CA PRO A 111 -13.88 0.92 14.73
C PRO A 111 -13.20 2.29 14.77
N THR A 112 -12.13 2.43 15.54
CA THR A 112 -11.36 3.68 15.62
C THR A 112 -10.68 3.99 14.30
N TYR A 113 -10.11 2.98 13.62
CA TYR A 113 -9.53 3.15 12.29
C TYR A 113 -10.59 3.63 11.28
N LYS A 114 -11.75 2.97 11.24
CA LYS A 114 -12.85 3.37 10.35
C LYS A 114 -13.27 4.82 10.58
N ARG A 115 -13.41 5.23 11.84
CA ARG A 115 -13.75 6.62 12.19
C ARG A 115 -12.71 7.62 11.66
N VAL A 116 -11.42 7.30 11.75
CA VAL A 116 -10.35 8.15 11.20
C VAL A 116 -10.46 8.26 9.68
N THR A 117 -10.75 7.16 8.98
CA THR A 117 -10.96 7.18 7.52
C THR A 117 -12.20 7.99 7.12
N GLU A 118 -13.30 7.86 7.87
CA GLU A 118 -14.52 8.66 7.66
C GLU A 118 -14.25 10.15 7.82
N MET A 119 -13.57 10.56 8.89
CA MET A 119 -13.19 11.97 9.11
C MET A 119 -12.33 12.52 7.96
N MET A 120 -11.38 11.72 7.46
CA MET A 120 -10.56 12.11 6.31
C MET A 120 -11.41 12.27 5.04
N ASN A 121 -12.39 11.40 4.82
CA ASN A 121 -13.29 11.52 3.67
C ASN A 121 -14.15 12.79 3.74
N GLU A 122 -14.69 13.10 4.92
CA GLU A 122 -15.44 14.35 5.17
C GLU A 122 -14.57 15.58 4.84
N GLU A 123 -13.32 15.63 5.33
CA GLU A 123 -12.40 16.73 5.03
C GLU A 123 -12.06 16.85 3.53
N VAL A 124 -11.90 15.71 2.84
CA VAL A 124 -11.63 15.70 1.39
C VAL A 124 -12.85 16.18 0.61
N GLU A 125 -14.06 15.78 0.99
CA GLU A 125 -15.30 16.25 0.38
C GLU A 125 -15.48 17.76 0.56
N ASP A 126 -15.19 18.29 1.75
CA ASP A 126 -15.20 19.73 2.04
C ASP A 126 -14.19 20.47 1.15
N LEU A 127 -12.98 19.94 0.99
CA LEU A 127 -11.96 20.52 0.10
C LEU A 127 -12.40 20.55 -1.37
N ILE A 128 -13.06 19.49 -1.84
CA ILE A 128 -13.61 19.43 -3.20
C ILE A 128 -14.74 20.47 -3.36
N ALA A 129 -15.61 20.60 -2.36
CA ALA A 129 -16.69 21.58 -2.37
C ALA A 129 -16.15 23.03 -2.38
N MET A 130 -15.08 23.30 -1.63
CA MET A 130 -14.44 24.62 -1.57
C MET A 130 -13.58 24.93 -2.80
N ASN A 131 -13.08 23.91 -3.51
CA ASN A 131 -12.23 24.07 -4.69
C ASN A 131 -12.69 23.19 -5.86
N PRO A 132 -13.57 23.68 -6.74
CA PRO A 132 -14.13 22.91 -7.86
C PRO A 132 -13.10 22.43 -8.90
N ARG A 133 -11.85 22.90 -8.82
CA ARG A 133 -10.73 22.42 -9.64
C ARG A 133 -9.92 21.30 -8.99
N PHE A 134 -10.18 20.99 -7.72
CA PHE A 134 -9.57 19.88 -7.00
C PHE A 134 -10.37 18.60 -7.30
N ASP A 135 -9.81 17.74 -8.15
CA ASP A 135 -10.37 16.43 -8.49
C ASP A 135 -9.43 15.34 -7.96
N TYR A 136 -9.89 14.58 -6.96
CA TYR A 136 -9.21 13.39 -6.48
C TYR A 136 -9.87 12.20 -7.15
N GLY A 137 -9.39 11.89 -8.37
CA GLY A 137 -10.00 10.99 -9.35
C GLY A 137 -11.03 10.00 -8.79
N LYS A 138 -12.31 10.30 -9.01
CA LYS A 138 -13.42 9.43 -8.62
C LYS A 138 -13.25 8.05 -9.25
N GLU A 139 -13.19 7.00 -8.43
CA GLU A 139 -13.39 5.63 -8.95
C GLU A 139 -14.82 5.55 -9.52
N LYS A 140 -14.92 5.17 -10.80
CA LYS A 140 -16.19 4.91 -11.49
C LYS A 140 -16.70 3.51 -11.17
#